data_AF-A0A7Y2IXQ2-F1
#
_entry.id   AF-A0A7Y2IXQ2-F1
#
_cell.length_a   1.000
_cell.length_b   1.000
_cell.length_c   1.000
_cell.angle_alpha   90.00
_cell.angle_beta   90.00
_cell.angle_gamma   90.00
#
_symmetry.space_group_name_H-M   'P 1'
#
loop_
_entity.id
_entity.type
_entity.pdbx_description
1 polymer ?
#
loop_
_entity_poly.entity_id
_entity_poly.type
_entity_poly.pdbx_seq_one_letter_code
_entity_poly.pdbx_strand_id
1 'polypeptide(L)'
;MKLGGSRESMTAKVFGGANITGAFGDIGLRNADFAVRYLKTEGIEISAIDVGGTHARRVLFHPTTGVARMSKVRMPPVETKQPASAASPAVELF
;
A
#
# COMPACT_ATOMS: atom_id res chain seq x y z
N MET A 1 -13.13 -19.45 0.41
CA MET A 1 -13.38 -18.13 -0.20
C MET A 1 -14.84 -17.98 -0.56
N LYS A 2 -15.39 -16.76 -0.55
CA LYS A 2 -16.83 -16.52 -0.81
C LYS A 2 -17.22 -16.54 -2.29
N LEU A 3 -16.28 -16.37 -3.21
CA LEU A 3 -16.52 -16.29 -4.67
C LEU A 3 -16.00 -17.52 -5.45
N GLY A 4 -15.75 -18.64 -4.77
CA GLY A 4 -15.40 -19.92 -5.41
C GLY A 4 -13.95 -20.10 -5.86
N GLY A 5 -13.04 -19.14 -5.66
CA GLY A 5 -11.62 -19.32 -5.92
C GLY A 5 -10.96 -20.32 -4.94
N SER A 6 -10.10 -21.21 -5.45
CA SER A 6 -9.17 -21.96 -4.59
C SER A 6 -7.93 -21.11 -4.34
N ARG A 7 -7.37 -21.23 -3.14
CA ARG A 7 -6.14 -20.52 -2.76
C ARG A 7 -4.95 -21.02 -3.57
N GLU A 8 -4.90 -22.30 -3.91
CA GLU A 8 -3.80 -22.89 -4.69
C GLU A 8 -3.77 -22.41 -6.14
N SER A 9 -4.90 -21.93 -6.68
CA SER A 9 -4.98 -21.37 -8.04
C SER A 9 -4.88 -19.85 -8.07
N MET A 10 -4.64 -19.19 -6.93
CA MET A 10 -4.43 -17.75 -6.89
C MET A 10 -2.99 -17.39 -7.16
N THR A 11 -2.83 -16.35 -7.97
CA THR A 11 -1.58 -15.61 -8.13
C THR A 11 -1.82 -14.15 -7.72
N ALA A 12 -0.83 -13.56 -7.09
CA ALA A 12 -0.84 -12.17 -6.64
C ALA A 12 0.18 -11.31 -7.39
N LYS A 13 -0.10 -10.01 -7.46
CA LYS A 13 0.82 -8.96 -7.87
C LYS A 13 0.74 -7.82 -6.87
N VAL A 14 1.87 -7.40 -6.32
CA VAL A 14 1.91 -6.47 -5.18
C VAL A 14 2.55 -5.15 -5.63
N PHE A 15 1.82 -4.05 -5.47
CA PHE A 15 2.28 -2.72 -5.86
C PHE A 15 2.00 -1.71 -4.76
N GLY A 16 2.85 -0.68 -4.59
CA GLY A 16 2.54 0.47 -3.72
C GLY A 16 3.50 0.62 -2.55
N GLY A 17 2.97 0.92 -1.36
CA GLY A 17 3.79 1.08 -0.15
C GLY A 17 4.80 2.23 -0.17
N ALA A 18 4.62 3.21 -1.05
CA ALA A 18 5.52 4.36 -1.13
C ALA A 18 5.34 5.30 0.07
N ASN A 19 6.44 5.86 0.56
CA ASN A 19 6.42 6.96 1.52
C ASN A 19 6.54 8.29 0.74
N ILE A 20 5.39 8.92 0.47
CA ILE A 20 5.32 10.10 -0.41
C ILE A 20 5.62 11.40 0.35
N THR A 21 5.09 11.55 1.56
CA THR A 21 5.09 12.82 2.30
C THR A 21 5.98 12.79 3.54
N GLY A 22 6.51 11.63 3.95
CA GLY A 22 7.21 11.45 5.23
C GLY A 22 6.30 11.57 6.47
N ALA A 23 5.14 12.22 6.35
CA ALA A 23 4.22 12.52 7.45
C ALA A 23 3.66 11.28 8.16
N PHE A 24 3.63 10.14 7.47
CA PHE A 24 3.11 8.88 7.97
C PHE A 24 4.22 7.87 8.31
N GLY A 25 5.48 8.30 8.34
CA GLY A 25 6.62 7.43 8.64
C GLY A 25 6.72 6.23 7.67
N ASP A 26 6.97 5.04 8.21
CA ASP A 26 7.20 3.81 7.46
C ASP A 26 5.93 2.97 7.21
N ILE A 27 4.73 3.50 7.45
CA ILE A 27 3.45 2.77 7.34
C ILE A 27 3.29 2.11 5.96
N GLY A 28 3.66 2.83 4.89
CA GLY A 28 3.59 2.29 3.53
C GLY A 28 4.45 1.03 3.34
N LEU A 29 5.68 1.05 3.86
CA LEU A 29 6.60 -0.08 3.79
C LEU A 29 6.11 -1.25 4.65
N ARG A 30 5.66 -0.97 5.88
CA ARG A 30 5.12 -1.99 6.79
C ARG A 30 3.90 -2.71 6.21
N ASN A 31 3.03 -1.98 5.52
CA ASN A 31 1.88 -2.57 4.83
C ASN A 31 2.31 -3.47 3.67
N ALA A 32 3.30 -3.05 2.88
CA ALA A 32 3.87 -3.88 1.83
C ALA A 32 4.48 -5.18 2.40
N ASP A 33 5.28 -5.06 3.47
CA ASP A 33 5.90 -6.22 4.13
C ASP A 33 4.87 -7.17 4.74
N PHE A 34 3.79 -6.63 5.32
CA PHE A 34 2.68 -7.43 5.81
C PHE A 34 2.00 -8.18 4.66
N ALA A 35 1.68 -7.51 3.56
CA ALA A 35 1.02 -8.14 2.40
C ALA A 35 1.88 -9.27 1.82
N VAL A 36 3.18 -9.05 1.65
CA VAL A 36 4.11 -10.07 1.14
C VAL A 36 4.18 -11.26 2.09
N ARG A 37 4.31 -11.03 3.41
CA ARG A 37 4.33 -12.12 4.39
C ARG A 37 3.02 -12.89 4.40
N TYR A 38 1.88 -12.19 4.38
CA TYR A 38 0.56 -12.81 4.35
C TYR A 38 0.41 -13.72 3.13
N LEU A 39 0.73 -13.23 1.93
CA LEU A 39 0.63 -14.02 0.69
C LEU A 39 1.52 -15.26 0.73
N LYS A 40 2.75 -15.14 1.25
CA LYS A 40 3.67 -16.28 1.44
C LYS A 40 3.13 -17.30 2.42
N THR A 41 2.65 -16.86 3.58
CA THR A 41 2.05 -17.75 4.60
C THR A 41 0.83 -18.50 4.05
N GLU A 42 0.07 -17.85 3.19
CA GLU A 42 -1.12 -18.41 2.54
C GLU A 42 -0.78 -19.25 1.30
N GLY A 43 0.49 -19.40 0.94
CA GLY A 43 0.91 -20.17 -0.24
C GLY A 43 0.45 -19.57 -1.57
N ILE A 44 0.14 -18.27 -1.61
CA ILE A 44 -0.24 -17.58 -2.85
C ILE A 44 1.02 -17.09 -3.56
N GLU A 45 1.20 -17.52 -4.81
CA GLU A 45 2.35 -17.18 -5.64
C GLU A 45 2.35 -15.69 -5.99
N ILE A 46 3.49 -15.01 -5.84
CA ILE A 46 3.65 -13.59 -6.18
C ILE A 46 4.37 -13.48 -7.53
N SER A 47 3.61 -13.26 -8.59
CA SER A 47 4.14 -13.16 -9.97
C SER A 47 4.77 -11.81 -10.31
N ALA A 48 4.49 -10.76 -9.54
CA ALA A 48 5.11 -9.44 -9.70
C ALA A 48 5.08 -8.64 -8.40
N ILE A 49 6.14 -7.86 -8.16
CA ILE A 49 6.25 -6.99 -6.98
C ILE A 49 6.95 -5.66 -7.32
N ASP A 50 6.35 -4.54 -6.92
CA ASP A 50 6.96 -3.20 -6.96
C ASP A 50 6.42 -2.35 -5.79
N VAL A 51 7.17 -2.37 -4.69
CA VAL A 51 6.80 -1.74 -3.41
C VAL A 51 7.83 -0.71 -2.95
N GLY A 52 7.44 0.17 -2.03
CA GLY A 52 8.35 1.14 -1.40
C GLY A 52 8.67 2.35 -2.29
N GLY A 53 9.75 3.06 -1.98
CA GLY A 53 10.15 4.29 -2.68
C GLY A 53 9.28 5.50 -2.32
N THR A 54 9.44 6.58 -3.09
CA THR A 54 8.88 7.91 -2.76
C THR A 54 7.80 8.39 -3.74
N HIS A 55 7.47 7.58 -4.73
CA HIS A 55 6.57 7.96 -5.81
C HIS A 55 5.23 7.22 -5.67
N ALA A 56 4.13 7.95 -5.84
CA ALA A 56 2.82 7.35 -6.02
C ALA A 56 2.78 6.47 -7.28
N ARG A 57 1.98 5.41 -7.24
CA ARG A 57 1.81 4.45 -8.33
C ARG A 57 0.35 4.39 -8.73
N ARG A 58 0.07 4.46 -10.03
CA ARG A 58 -1.24 4.14 -10.60
C ARG A 58 -1.18 2.73 -11.16
N VAL A 59 -2.09 1.87 -10.71
CA VAL A 59 -2.17 0.46 -11.13
C VAL A 59 -3.48 0.24 -11.88
N LEU A 60 -3.39 -0.30 -13.09
CA LEU A 60 -4.51 -0.81 -13.86
C LEU A 60 -4.46 -2.32 -13.86
N PHE A 61 -5.54 -2.99 -13.42
CA PHE A 61 -5.62 -4.44 -13.37
C PHE A 61 -6.77 -4.95 -14.25
N HIS A 62 -6.46 -5.87 -15.14
CA HIS A 62 -7.45 -6.56 -15.98
C HIS A 62 -7.77 -7.92 -15.36
N PRO A 63 -8.94 -8.09 -14.71
CA PRO A 63 -9.22 -9.29 -13.91
C PRO A 63 -9.33 -10.56 -14.76
N THR A 64 -9.79 -10.45 -16.00
CA THR A 64 -9.97 -11.61 -16.91
C THR A 64 -8.66 -12.17 -17.44
N THR A 65 -7.61 -11.35 -17.54
CA THR A 65 -6.30 -11.77 -18.08
C THR A 65 -5.20 -11.81 -17.01
N GLY A 66 -5.46 -11.26 -15.83
CA GLY A 66 -4.46 -11.10 -14.77
C GLY A 66 -3.38 -10.05 -15.08
N VAL A 67 -3.49 -9.30 -16.18
CA VAL A 67 -2.49 -8.29 -16.57
C VAL A 67 -2.61 -7.06 -15.66
N ALA A 68 -1.49 -6.70 -15.03
CA ALA A 68 -1.35 -5.46 -14.27
C ALA A 68 -0.39 -4.53 -15.01
N ARG A 69 -0.80 -3.27 -15.21
CA ARG A 69 0.05 -2.19 -15.71
C ARG A 69 0.24 -1.16 -14.61
N MET A 70 1.47 -0.74 -14.40
CA MET A 70 1.83 0.25 -13.40
C MET A 70 2.53 1.43 -14.06
N SER A 71 2.22 2.64 -13.58
CA SER A 71 2.97 3.85 -13.91
C SER A 71 3.23 4.66 -12.65
N LYS A 72 4.43 5.24 -12.51
CA LYS A 72 4.70 6.23 -11.46
C LYS A 72 3.95 7.51 -11.78
N VAL A 73 3.25 8.05 -10.79
CA VAL A 73 2.53 9.31 -10.93
C VAL A 73 3.56 10.43 -10.78
N ARG A 74 3.63 11.31 -11.79
CA ARG A 74 4.39 12.54 -11.68
C ARG A 74 3.57 13.51 -10.84
N MET A 75 3.94 13.67 -9.57
CA MET A 75 3.28 14.62 -8.68
C MET A 75 4.00 15.97 -8.77
N PRO A 76 3.27 17.11 -8.77
CA PRO A 76 3.86 18.36 -8.34
C PRO A 76 4.32 18.22 -6.87
N PRO A 77 5.26 19.05 -6.39
CA PRO A 77 5.72 18.99 -5.00
C PRO A 77 4.52 18.99 -4.05
N VAL A 78 4.37 17.94 -3.25
CA VAL A 78 3.32 17.89 -2.24
C VAL A 78 3.72 18.84 -1.13
N GLU A 79 2.97 19.94 -0.94
CA GLU A 79 3.06 20.73 0.28
C GLU A 79 2.66 19.84 1.46
N THR A 80 3.64 19.49 2.28
CA THR A 80 3.40 18.82 3.56
C THR A 80 2.71 19.81 4.49
N LYS A 81 1.38 19.89 4.45
CA LYS A 81 0.64 20.43 5.60
C LYS A 81 0.79 19.43 6.73
N GLN A 82 1.72 19.74 7.63
CA GLN A 82 1.86 19.06 8.91
C GLN A 82 0.49 19.13 9.61
N PRO A 83 -0.09 18.01 10.07
CA PRO A 83 -1.31 18.09 10.84
C PRO A 83 -1.05 19.03 12.02
N ALA A 84 -1.87 20.07 12.14
CA ALA A 84 -1.78 21.03 13.23
C ALA A 84 -1.69 20.22 14.53
N SER A 85 -0.60 20.42 15.27
CA SER A 85 -0.37 19.83 16.59
C SER A 85 -1.68 19.83 17.36
N ALA A 86 -2.19 18.64 17.69
CA ALA A 86 -3.34 18.52 18.57
C ALA A 86 -2.96 19.20 19.89
N ALA A 87 -3.47 20.40 20.11
CA ALA A 87 -3.38 21.05 21.41
C ALA A 87 -4.04 20.10 22.41
N SER A 88 -3.26 19.63 23.38
CA SER A 88 -3.80 18.89 24.52
C SER A 88 -4.90 19.75 25.15
N PRO A 89 -6.13 19.25 25.35
CA PRO A 89 -7.10 19.99 26.14
C PRO A 89 -6.56 20.01 27.57
N ALA A 90 -6.22 21.20 28.04
CA ALA A 90 -5.99 21.44 29.46
C ALA A 90 -7.32 21.16 30.18
N VAL A 91 -7.43 19.98 30.77
CA VAL A 91 -8.53 19.66 31.69
C VAL A 91 -8.15 20.30 33.02
N GLU A 92 -8.67 21.50 33.27
CA GLU A 92 -8.67 22.09 34.61
C GLU A 92 -9.76 21.39 35.44
N LEU A 93 -9.33 20.74 36.53
CA LEU A 93 -10.22 20.21 37.57
C LEU A 93 -10.61 21.35 38.51
N PHE A 94 -11.90 21.67 38.56
CA PHE A 94 -12.53 22.40 39.67
C PHE A 94 -13.45 21.44 40.44
#